data_AF-A0A2G5U5I5-F1
#
_entry.id   AF-A0A2G5U5I5-F1
#
_cell.length_a   1.000
_cell.length_b   1.000
_cell.length_c   1.000
_cell.angle_alpha   90.00
_cell.angle_beta   90.00
_cell.angle_gamma   90.00
#
_symmetry.space_group_name_H-M   'P 1'
#
loop_
_entity.id
_entity.type
_entity.pdbx_description
1 polymer ?
#
loop_
_entity_poly.entity_id
_entity_poly.type
_entity_poly.pdbx_seq_one_letter_code
_entity_poly.pdbx_strand_id
1 'polypeptide(L)'
;MIHPDKQIYFIIPFIVIPLPLLLFISVSFFHTKRMKHLFLVFLFVLTQNGYSQTTRNCYTCASTDLRNKWYLTGLATVPDTYFAGSCANRATTMNRESCSGPCMTMVFENPDEIGSTQAPTTYVVRGCHRTLTNVVTDRITNNGDFCEIDTTYKMADRRGNVVNVRMMTMLCGDQDLCNDNEFIQTDFMVGVTCANQTNNNLLNNAPLNCYECTPSEGDNCHESKCTKKYCMKQQVKLDGGFQLTKTCTNVNVLGVDNACQTFDVLTNPGGVAIKSQYTQCYCKDKQFCNSGISYSVIFSSFMTLFFRSLFL
;
A
#
# COMPACT_ATOMS: atom_id res chain seq x y z
N MET A 1 9.82 -6.26 -57.28
CA MET A 1 10.24 -7.10 -56.14
C MET A 1 10.80 -6.20 -55.06
N ILE A 2 10.59 -6.59 -53.80
CA ILE A 2 10.90 -5.87 -52.55
C ILE A 2 9.72 -5.03 -52.02
N HIS A 3 8.83 -5.74 -51.32
CA HIS A 3 8.21 -5.24 -50.08
C HIS A 3 9.32 -5.05 -49.02
N PRO A 4 9.18 -4.07 -48.11
CA PRO A 4 8.84 -4.49 -46.75
C PRO A 4 7.92 -3.52 -45.99
N ASP A 5 6.89 -4.11 -45.40
CA ASP A 5 6.30 -3.69 -44.13
C ASP A 5 7.31 -3.89 -42.98
N LYS A 6 7.51 -2.86 -42.16
CA LYS A 6 7.89 -2.97 -40.75
C LYS A 6 7.32 -1.76 -39.99
N GLN A 7 6.14 -1.91 -39.39
CA GLN A 7 5.74 -1.05 -38.28
C GLN A 7 6.48 -1.48 -37.03
N ILE A 8 7.28 -0.57 -36.49
CA ILE A 8 7.91 -0.68 -35.17
C ILE A 8 6.91 -0.09 -34.17
N TYR A 9 6.37 -0.93 -33.29
CA TYR A 9 5.63 -0.45 -32.11
C TYR A 9 6.64 0.02 -31.07
N PHE A 10 6.76 1.34 -30.92
CA PHE A 10 7.38 1.93 -29.74
C PHE A 10 6.35 1.99 -28.61
N ILE A 11 6.55 1.17 -27.57
CA ILE A 11 5.98 1.43 -26.25
C ILE A 11 6.87 2.51 -25.63
N ILE A 12 6.39 3.75 -25.59
CA ILE A 12 7.08 4.85 -24.91
C ILE A 12 6.60 4.88 -23.44
N PRO A 13 7.50 4.76 -22.45
CA PRO A 13 7.16 4.98 -21.05
C PRO A 13 6.85 6.47 -20.85
N PHE A 14 6.00 6.80 -19.88
CA PHE A 14 5.66 8.17 -19.49
C PHE A 14 6.87 9.11 -19.48
N ILE A 15 7.02 9.90 -20.56
CA ILE A 15 7.91 11.07 -20.59
C ILE A 15 7.07 12.24 -20.10
N VAL A 16 7.50 12.87 -19.01
CA VAL A 16 7.04 14.20 -18.62
C VAL A 16 7.60 15.16 -19.68
N ILE A 17 6.77 15.53 -20.65
CA ILE A 17 7.14 16.50 -21.69
C ILE A 17 7.03 17.90 -21.05
N PRO A 18 8.10 18.72 -21.06
CA PRO A 18 7.99 20.10 -20.60
C PRO A 18 7.02 20.87 -21.50
N LEU A 19 6.19 21.71 -20.87
CA LEU A 19 5.08 22.48 -21.45
C LEU A 19 5.37 23.18 -22.83
N PRO A 20 6.61 23.62 -23.17
CA PRO A 20 6.84 24.24 -24.47
C PRO A 20 6.77 23.28 -25.66
N LEU A 21 7.03 21.97 -25.48
CA LEU A 21 7.02 21.01 -26.58
C LEU A 21 5.60 20.59 -27.01
N LEU A 22 4.63 20.61 -26.08
CA LEU A 22 3.21 20.33 -26.35
C LEU A 22 2.55 21.43 -27.19
N LEU A 23 3.05 22.67 -27.12
CA LEU A 23 2.58 23.81 -27.91
C LEU A 23 3.02 23.75 -29.37
N PHE A 24 4.11 23.04 -29.71
CA PHE A 24 4.59 22.96 -31.09
C PHE A 24 3.84 21.91 -31.94
N ILE A 25 3.41 20.81 -31.33
CA ILE A 25 2.68 19.75 -32.06
C ILE A 25 1.26 20.19 -32.44
N SER A 26 0.67 21.15 -31.71
CA SER A 26 -0.72 21.60 -31.92
C SER A 26 -0.92 22.58 -33.07
N VAL A 27 0.15 23.15 -33.64
CA VAL A 27 0.05 24.14 -34.74
C VAL A 27 0.02 23.48 -36.12
N SER A 28 0.48 22.24 -36.26
CA SER A 28 0.67 21.59 -37.58
C SER A 28 -0.50 20.74 -38.06
N PHE A 29 -1.47 20.47 -37.20
CA PHE A 29 -2.76 19.88 -37.56
C PHE A 29 -3.83 20.96 -37.35
N PHE A 30 -5.05 20.77 -37.86
CA PHE A 30 -6.26 21.58 -37.57
C PHE A 30 -6.62 22.69 -38.58
N HIS A 31 -7.17 22.24 -39.71
CA HIS A 31 -8.07 23.04 -40.55
C HIS A 31 -9.54 22.59 -40.47
N THR A 32 -10.02 22.11 -39.31
CA THR A 32 -11.44 21.72 -39.13
C THR A 32 -12.04 22.24 -37.82
N LYS A 33 -13.11 23.03 -37.94
CA LYS A 33 -13.81 23.80 -36.88
C LYS A 33 -14.28 22.96 -35.68
N ARG A 34 -14.58 21.67 -35.90
CA ARG A 34 -15.09 20.74 -34.87
C ARG A 34 -14.06 20.33 -33.82
N MET A 35 -12.78 20.42 -34.16
CA MET A 35 -11.73 19.79 -33.38
C MET A 35 -11.08 20.80 -32.38
N LYS A 36 -11.41 22.10 -32.52
CA LYS A 36 -11.06 23.18 -31.55
C LYS A 36 -11.83 23.09 -30.22
N HIS A 37 -13.09 22.64 -30.24
CA HIS A 37 -13.88 22.49 -29.01
C HIS A 37 -13.45 21.29 -28.16
N LEU A 38 -13.08 20.16 -28.78
CA LEU A 38 -12.51 19.03 -28.05
C LEU A 38 -11.18 19.38 -27.37
N PHE A 39 -10.33 20.17 -28.04
CA PHE A 39 -9.05 20.59 -27.50
C PHE A 39 -9.19 21.56 -26.32
N LEU A 40 -10.15 22.49 -26.38
CA LEU A 40 -10.47 23.38 -25.26
C LEU A 40 -11.02 22.62 -24.05
N VAL A 41 -11.85 21.59 -24.27
CA VAL A 41 -12.31 20.70 -23.19
C VAL A 41 -11.14 19.89 -22.61
N PHE A 42 -10.25 19.37 -23.47
CA PHE A 42 -9.06 18.63 -23.03
C PHE A 42 -8.07 19.51 -22.23
N LEU A 43 -7.85 20.75 -22.66
CA LEU A 43 -7.05 21.74 -21.92
C LEU A 43 -7.70 22.14 -20.59
N PHE A 44 -9.01 22.33 -20.56
CA PHE A 44 -9.73 22.66 -19.32
C PHE A 44 -9.63 21.51 -18.30
N VAL A 45 -9.75 20.26 -18.76
CA VAL A 45 -9.56 19.05 -17.94
C VAL A 45 -8.10 18.91 -17.45
N LEU A 46 -7.12 19.31 -18.26
CA LEU A 46 -5.71 19.29 -17.86
C LEU A 46 -5.34 20.40 -16.87
N THR A 47 -6.00 21.56 -16.92
CA THR A 47 -5.70 22.70 -16.02
C THR A 47 -6.27 22.58 -14.61
N GLN A 48 -7.20 21.65 -14.35
CA GLN A 48 -7.84 21.52 -13.02
C GLN A 48 -7.09 20.61 -12.03
N ASN A 49 -6.00 19.94 -12.43
CA ASN A 49 -5.29 19.00 -11.55
C ASN A 49 -3.92 19.48 -11.06
N GLY A 50 -3.64 20.79 -11.14
CA GLY A 50 -2.50 21.41 -10.47
C GLY A 50 -2.71 21.52 -8.96
N TYR A 51 -3.00 20.42 -8.26
CA TYR A 51 -2.91 20.40 -6.80
C TYR A 51 -1.45 20.62 -6.42
N SER A 52 -1.14 21.80 -5.90
CA SER A 52 0.13 22.08 -5.23
C SER A 52 0.25 21.13 -4.05
N GLN A 53 0.90 19.98 -4.24
CA GLN A 53 1.14 19.05 -3.15
C GLN A 53 2.08 19.72 -2.16
N THR A 54 1.61 19.93 -0.93
CA THR A 54 2.44 20.44 0.15
C THR A 54 3.53 19.43 0.45
N THR A 55 4.76 19.77 0.06
CA THR A 55 5.95 19.02 0.43
C THR A 55 6.20 19.19 1.93
N ARG A 56 6.40 18.08 2.64
CA ARG A 56 6.71 18.08 4.07
C ARG A 56 7.86 17.15 4.39
N ASN A 57 8.55 17.39 5.48
CA ASN A 57 9.61 16.47 5.93
C ASN A 57 9.03 15.42 6.89
N CYS A 58 9.42 14.17 6.73
CA CYS A 58 9.06 13.07 7.63
C CYS A 58 10.31 12.40 8.17
N TYR A 59 10.26 11.91 9.41
CA TYR A 59 11.30 11.03 9.91
C TYR A 59 11.23 9.68 9.21
N THR A 60 12.40 9.10 8.96
CA THR A 60 12.59 7.84 8.28
C THR A 60 13.38 6.90 9.18
N CYS A 61 12.81 5.74 9.47
CA CYS A 61 13.51 4.67 10.15
C CYS A 61 12.77 3.34 10.02
N ALA A 62 13.48 2.25 10.28
CA ALA A 62 12.94 0.93 10.53
C ALA A 62 13.75 0.27 11.65
N SER A 63 13.11 -0.54 12.50
CA SER A 63 13.84 -1.35 13.49
C SER A 63 14.90 -2.24 12.80
N THR A 64 16.11 -2.32 13.35
CA THR A 64 17.25 -3.04 12.72
C THR A 64 16.94 -4.48 12.35
N ASP A 65 16.20 -5.19 13.20
CA ASP A 65 15.85 -6.60 13.01
C ASP A 65 14.94 -6.83 11.80
N LEU A 66 14.21 -5.80 11.35
CA LEU A 66 13.39 -5.88 10.14
C LEU A 66 14.22 -5.98 8.86
N ARG A 67 15.54 -5.69 8.90
CA ARG A 67 16.40 -5.79 7.70
C ARG A 67 16.30 -7.15 7.03
N ASN A 68 16.28 -8.22 7.82
CA ASN A 68 16.17 -9.60 7.32
C ASN A 68 14.73 -10.15 7.36
N LYS A 69 13.78 -9.34 7.86
CA LYS A 69 12.38 -9.71 8.05
C LYS A 69 11.42 -8.71 7.40
N TRP A 70 11.87 -7.96 6.39
CA TRP A 70 11.10 -6.87 5.79
C TRP A 70 9.74 -7.34 5.24
N TYR A 71 9.69 -8.60 4.81
CA TYR A 71 8.46 -9.26 4.35
C TYR A 71 7.31 -9.23 5.38
N LEU A 72 7.59 -9.09 6.68
CA LEU A 72 6.56 -8.95 7.72
C LEU A 72 5.77 -7.64 7.59
N THR A 73 6.37 -6.60 7.03
CA THR A 73 5.74 -5.27 6.93
C THR A 73 4.68 -5.21 5.83
N GLY A 74 4.87 -5.98 4.76
CA GLY A 74 4.08 -5.85 3.53
C GLY A 74 4.28 -4.54 2.77
N LEU A 75 5.36 -3.80 3.05
CA LEU A 75 5.67 -2.50 2.46
C LEU A 75 6.70 -2.60 1.33
N ALA A 76 6.79 -1.54 0.53
CA ALA A 76 7.84 -1.37 -0.47
C ALA A 76 9.24 -1.42 0.16
N THR A 77 10.23 -1.88 -0.60
CA THR A 77 11.62 -1.96 -0.12
C THR A 77 12.18 -0.58 0.19
N VAL A 78 12.84 -0.46 1.34
CA VAL A 78 13.49 0.78 1.80
C VAL A 78 15.02 0.67 1.70
N PRO A 79 15.74 1.80 1.61
CA PRO A 79 17.20 1.77 1.62
C PRO A 79 17.74 1.36 2.98
N ASP A 80 18.95 0.80 2.97
CA ASP A 80 19.63 0.29 4.17
C ASP A 80 19.84 1.33 5.29
N THR A 81 19.81 2.62 4.94
CA THR A 81 19.92 3.76 5.85
C THR A 81 18.69 3.97 6.73
N TYR A 82 17.57 3.29 6.45
CA TYR A 82 16.38 3.35 7.31
C TYR A 82 16.59 2.50 8.57
N PHE A 83 17.34 1.40 8.49
CA PHE A 83 17.45 0.47 9.61
C PHE A 83 18.33 1.03 10.72
N ALA A 84 17.72 1.37 11.85
CA ALA A 84 18.38 1.98 13.00
C ALA A 84 17.87 1.39 14.32
N GLY A 85 18.78 1.15 15.27
CA GLY A 85 18.45 0.59 16.58
C GLY A 85 17.61 1.53 17.47
N SER A 86 17.61 2.82 17.15
CA SER A 86 16.85 3.84 17.87
C SER A 86 15.47 4.14 17.27
N CYS A 87 14.99 3.39 16.27
CA CYS A 87 13.72 3.69 15.56
C CYS A 87 12.47 3.75 16.48
N ALA A 88 12.50 3.01 17.59
CA ALA A 88 11.46 3.06 18.62
C ALA A 88 11.52 4.32 19.50
N ASN A 89 12.67 4.99 19.59
CA ASN A 89 12.83 6.20 20.38
C ASN A 89 12.08 7.36 19.73
N ARG A 90 11.89 8.44 20.48
CA ARG A 90 11.42 9.70 19.90
C ARG A 90 12.34 10.12 18.74
N ALA A 91 11.76 10.45 17.59
CA ALA A 91 12.51 10.57 16.34
C ALA A 91 13.34 11.86 16.18
N THR A 92 13.76 12.53 17.24
CA THR A 92 14.35 13.88 17.19
C THR A 92 15.65 13.98 16.38
N THR A 93 16.40 12.88 16.26
CA THR A 93 17.72 12.80 15.59
C THR A 93 17.75 11.86 14.38
N MET A 94 16.59 11.39 13.91
CA MET A 94 16.52 10.43 12.80
C MET A 94 16.70 11.09 11.43
N ASN A 95 17.03 10.25 10.44
CA ASN A 95 17.05 10.65 9.03
C ASN A 95 15.69 11.20 8.63
N ARG A 96 15.70 12.15 7.69
CA ARG A 96 14.50 12.84 7.21
C ARG A 96 14.42 12.72 5.70
N GLU A 97 13.22 12.58 5.18
CA GLU A 97 12.95 12.64 3.75
C GLU A 97 11.83 13.64 3.46
N SER A 98 11.83 14.20 2.24
CA SER A 98 10.77 15.11 1.79
C SER A 98 9.67 14.32 1.08
N CYS A 99 8.43 14.53 1.48
CA CYS A 99 7.27 13.74 1.10
C CYS A 99 6.24 14.56 0.33
N SER A 100 5.75 13.98 -0.76
CA SER A 100 4.56 14.43 -1.47
C SER A 100 3.32 13.71 -0.85
N GLY A 101 2.97 14.08 0.38
CA GLY A 101 1.90 13.40 1.15
C GLY A 101 2.22 13.31 2.65
N PRO A 102 1.39 12.60 3.45
CA PRO A 102 1.56 12.51 4.89
C PRO A 102 2.74 11.62 5.30
N CYS A 103 3.19 11.82 6.53
CA CYS A 103 4.12 10.91 7.18
C CYS A 103 3.36 9.69 7.68
N MET A 104 4.01 8.54 7.69
CA MET A 104 3.49 7.27 8.19
C MET A 104 4.35 6.76 9.33
N THR A 105 3.69 6.17 10.31
CA THR A 105 4.28 5.32 11.34
C THR A 105 3.51 3.99 11.34
N MET A 106 4.22 2.87 11.26
CA MET A 106 3.69 1.53 11.45
C MET A 106 4.40 0.89 12.63
N VAL A 107 3.63 0.30 13.55
CA VAL A 107 4.14 -0.36 14.75
C VAL A 107 3.45 -1.70 14.90
N PHE A 108 4.20 -2.76 15.17
CA PHE A 108 3.63 -4.10 15.38
C PHE A 108 4.55 -4.98 16.21
N GLU A 109 3.98 -5.99 16.86
CA GLU A 109 4.76 -6.98 17.63
C GLU A 109 5.43 -8.00 16.73
N ASN A 110 6.60 -8.48 17.15
CA ASN A 110 7.30 -9.58 16.49
C ASN A 110 6.45 -10.88 16.57
N PRO A 111 5.93 -11.41 15.45
CA PRO A 111 5.10 -12.61 15.46
C PRO A 111 5.86 -13.86 15.94
N ASP A 112 7.20 -13.87 15.87
CA ASP A 112 8.03 -15.00 16.28
C ASP A 112 8.09 -15.20 17.80
N GLU A 113 7.74 -14.18 18.58
CA GLU A 113 7.84 -14.15 20.05
C GLU A 113 6.48 -14.29 20.75
N ILE A 114 5.40 -14.37 19.97
CA ILE A 114 4.04 -14.54 20.49
C ILE A 114 3.92 -15.89 21.20
N GLY A 115 3.46 -15.85 22.45
CA GLY A 115 3.33 -17.03 23.33
C GLY A 115 4.63 -17.40 24.05
N SER A 116 5.68 -16.60 23.96
CA SER A 116 6.87 -16.74 24.81
C SER A 116 6.64 -16.19 26.22
N THR A 117 7.55 -16.50 27.16
CA THR A 117 7.51 -15.97 28.53
C THR A 117 7.92 -14.50 28.64
N GLN A 118 8.46 -13.93 27.56
CA GLN A 118 8.90 -12.54 27.49
C GLN A 118 7.91 -11.71 26.69
N ALA A 119 7.85 -10.41 26.97
CA ALA A 119 7.06 -9.49 26.15
C ALA A 119 7.62 -9.46 24.71
N PRO A 120 6.78 -9.60 23.68
CA PRO A 120 7.24 -9.55 22.30
C PRO A 120 7.94 -8.22 21.99
N THR A 121 9.03 -8.30 21.25
CA THR A 121 9.75 -7.14 20.71
C THR A 121 8.82 -6.35 19.78
N THR A 122 8.83 -5.03 19.91
CA THR A 122 8.04 -4.14 19.05
C THR A 122 8.87 -3.64 17.87
N TYR A 123 8.34 -3.80 16.68
CA TYR A 123 8.91 -3.28 15.44
C TYR A 123 8.25 -1.97 15.03
N VAL A 124 9.07 -1.00 14.59
CA VAL A 124 8.64 0.33 14.18
C VAL A 124 9.17 0.63 12.79
N VAL A 125 8.33 1.22 11.94
CA VAL A 125 8.68 1.73 10.60
C VAL A 125 8.12 3.15 10.46
N ARG A 126 8.92 4.07 9.95
CA ARG A 126 8.58 5.48 9.71
C ARG A 126 9.07 5.93 8.34
N GLY A 127 8.30 6.79 7.68
CA GLY A 127 8.70 7.43 6.43
C GLY A 127 7.53 8.16 5.76
N CYS A 128 7.71 8.55 4.50
CA CYS A 128 6.57 9.00 3.69
C CYS A 128 5.60 7.83 3.48
N HIS A 129 4.31 8.09 3.65
CA HIS A 129 3.27 7.10 3.33
C HIS A 129 3.39 6.58 1.89
N ARG A 130 3.58 7.50 0.93
CA ARG A 130 3.69 7.15 -0.49
C ARG A 130 4.95 6.34 -0.82
N THR A 131 6.09 6.61 -0.17
CA THR A 131 7.33 5.83 -0.37
C THR A 131 7.16 4.40 0.14
N LEU A 132 6.47 4.23 1.27
CA LEU A 132 6.28 2.92 1.89
C LEU A 132 5.18 2.08 1.22
N THR A 133 4.16 2.71 0.64
CA THR A 133 2.95 2.02 0.15
C THR A 133 2.69 2.14 -1.34
N ASN A 134 3.40 3.03 -2.06
CA ASN A 134 3.11 3.43 -3.45
C ASN A 134 1.68 3.97 -3.68
N VAL A 135 0.97 4.34 -2.62
CA VAL A 135 -0.41 4.84 -2.67
C VAL A 135 -0.47 6.31 -2.28
N VAL A 136 -1.40 7.04 -2.89
CA VAL A 136 -1.82 8.35 -2.41
C VAL A 136 -3.04 8.13 -1.51
N THR A 137 -2.84 8.28 -0.20
CA THR A 137 -3.90 8.16 0.81
C THR A 137 -4.97 9.25 0.68
N ASP A 138 -6.21 8.90 1.00
CA ASP A 138 -7.35 9.82 1.10
C ASP A 138 -7.70 10.18 2.56
N ARG A 139 -6.94 9.66 3.53
CA ARG A 139 -7.25 9.80 4.97
C ARG A 139 -6.91 11.15 5.56
N ILE A 140 -5.96 11.88 4.97
CA ILE A 140 -5.49 13.17 5.47
C ILE A 140 -5.83 14.24 4.45
N THR A 141 -7.10 14.66 4.45
CA THR A 141 -7.61 15.76 3.61
C THR A 141 -7.82 17.07 4.37
N ASN A 142 -7.93 17.03 5.71
CA ASN A 142 -8.40 18.15 6.53
C ASN A 142 -7.53 18.44 7.77
N ASN A 143 -6.19 18.43 7.64
CA ASN A 143 -5.26 18.76 8.73
C ASN A 143 -5.57 18.02 10.06
N GLY A 144 -5.67 16.69 10.01
CA GLY A 144 -5.74 15.87 11.21
C GLY A 144 -4.93 14.58 11.07
N ASP A 145 -4.49 14.04 12.21
CA ASP A 145 -3.88 12.72 12.30
C ASP A 145 -4.93 11.62 12.11
N PHE A 146 -4.54 10.57 11.39
CA PHE A 146 -5.34 9.37 11.17
C PHE A 146 -4.64 8.17 11.80
N CYS A 147 -5.36 7.34 12.54
CA CYS A 147 -4.76 6.29 13.35
C CYS A 147 -5.68 5.06 13.38
N GLU A 148 -5.10 3.89 13.10
CA GLU A 148 -5.77 2.59 13.14
C GLU A 148 -4.97 1.58 13.96
N ILE A 149 -5.67 0.66 14.62
CA ILE A 149 -5.16 -0.29 15.62
C ILE A 149 -5.92 -1.58 15.42
N ASP A 150 -5.20 -2.69 15.46
CA ASP A 150 -5.76 -4.01 15.53
C ASP A 150 -5.00 -4.81 16.58
N THR A 151 -5.68 -5.17 17.67
CA THR A 151 -5.07 -5.93 18.78
C THR A 151 -5.00 -7.43 18.51
N THR A 152 -5.60 -7.88 17.41
CA THR A 152 -5.64 -9.30 16.99
C THR A 152 -5.31 -9.40 15.51
N TYR A 153 -4.34 -8.62 15.05
CA TYR A 153 -3.91 -8.63 13.67
C TYR A 153 -3.23 -9.98 13.37
N LYS A 154 -3.70 -10.69 12.34
CA LYS A 154 -3.19 -12.03 12.02
C LYS A 154 -1.91 -11.91 11.19
N MET A 155 -0.79 -12.45 11.69
CA MET A 155 0.48 -12.60 10.97
C MET A 155 0.99 -14.03 11.05
N ALA A 156 1.77 -14.46 10.05
CA ALA A 156 2.49 -15.72 10.13
C ALA A 156 3.80 -15.53 10.93
N ASP A 157 4.07 -16.42 11.88
CA ASP A 157 5.38 -16.54 12.51
C ASP A 157 6.38 -17.25 11.56
N ARG A 158 7.66 -17.31 11.94
CA ARG A 158 8.72 -18.00 11.19
C ARG A 158 8.48 -19.50 10.97
N ARG A 159 7.56 -20.11 11.72
CA ARG A 159 7.16 -21.52 11.59
C ARG A 159 5.97 -21.69 10.63
N GLY A 160 5.39 -20.59 10.15
CA GLY A 160 4.20 -20.56 9.32
C GLY A 160 2.88 -20.64 10.10
N ASN A 161 2.93 -20.58 11.43
CA ASN A 161 1.72 -20.55 12.26
C ASN A 161 1.13 -19.13 12.22
N VAL A 162 -0.19 -19.04 12.11
CA VAL A 162 -0.88 -17.75 12.22
C VAL A 162 -1.05 -17.40 13.69
N VAL A 163 -0.48 -16.27 14.08
CA VAL A 163 -0.55 -15.71 15.43
C VAL A 163 -1.24 -14.34 15.41
N ASN A 164 -1.81 -13.96 16.55
CA ASN A 164 -2.37 -12.64 16.75
C ASN A 164 -1.29 -11.71 17.29
N VAL A 165 -1.01 -10.63 16.58
CA VAL A 165 -0.14 -9.54 17.02
C VAL A 165 -0.95 -8.27 17.20
N ARG A 166 -0.46 -7.37 18.06
CA ARG A 166 -0.94 -6.00 18.08
C ARG A 166 -0.25 -5.21 16.98
N MET A 167 -1.02 -4.44 16.23
CA MET A 167 -0.55 -3.60 15.12
C MET A 167 -1.23 -2.24 15.15
N MET A 168 -0.47 -1.20 14.83
CA MET A 168 -0.94 0.17 14.65
C MET A 168 -0.38 0.75 13.35
N THR A 169 -1.19 1.54 12.67
CA THR A 169 -0.73 2.49 11.66
C THR A 169 -1.22 3.89 11.98
N MET A 170 -0.35 4.87 11.83
CA MET A 170 -0.66 6.28 12.02
C MET A 170 -0.18 7.05 10.80
N LEU A 171 -1.04 7.90 10.27
CA LEU A 171 -0.72 8.91 9.29
C LEU A 171 -0.83 10.26 9.99
N CYS A 172 0.11 11.15 9.74
CA CYS A 172 0.05 12.50 10.26
C CYS A 172 0.43 13.49 9.16
N GLY A 173 -0.11 14.70 9.24
CA GLY A 173 0.07 15.62 8.14
C GLY A 173 -0.08 17.10 8.39
N ASP A 174 -0.17 17.50 9.64
CA ASP A 174 -0.53 18.88 9.99
C ASP A 174 0.71 19.74 10.14
N GLN A 175 1.86 19.10 10.33
CA GLN A 175 3.15 19.73 10.56
C GLN A 175 4.28 18.87 9.99
N ASP A 176 5.41 19.52 9.71
CA ASP A 176 6.66 18.84 9.41
C ASP A 176 7.07 17.94 10.58
N LEU A 177 7.61 16.77 10.27
CA LEU A 177 8.20 15.83 11.23
C LEU A 177 7.21 15.35 12.30
N CYS A 178 5.92 15.27 11.96
CA CYS A 178 4.83 14.88 12.86
C CYS A 178 4.91 13.42 13.34
N ASN A 179 5.68 12.56 12.68
CA ASN A 179 5.78 11.15 13.01
C ASN A 179 6.88 10.88 14.06
N ASP A 180 6.93 11.67 15.13
CA ASP A 180 8.03 11.69 16.11
C ASP A 180 7.79 10.85 17.37
N ASN A 181 6.60 10.25 17.53
CA ASN A 181 6.18 9.46 18.70
C ASN A 181 7.21 8.44 19.20
N GLU A 182 7.15 8.12 20.49
CA GLU A 182 8.05 7.16 21.15
C GLU A 182 7.32 5.84 21.46
N PHE A 183 8.00 4.71 21.27
CA PHE A 183 7.46 3.34 21.40
C PHE A 183 8.38 2.41 22.21
N ILE A 184 9.17 2.96 23.15
CA ILE A 184 10.16 2.21 23.95
C ILE A 184 9.52 1.31 25.02
N GLN A 185 8.22 1.46 25.31
CA GLN A 185 7.56 0.69 26.37
C GLN A 185 7.33 -0.78 25.97
N THR A 186 7.36 -1.68 26.96
CA THR A 186 6.95 -3.09 26.81
C THR A 186 5.52 -3.25 26.29
N ASP A 187 4.70 -2.22 26.47
CA ASP A 187 3.40 -2.09 25.88
C ASP A 187 3.32 -0.78 25.08
N PHE A 188 3.62 -0.85 23.77
CA PHE A 188 3.55 0.30 22.88
C PHE A 188 2.11 0.84 22.69
N MET A 189 1.10 0.13 23.19
CA MET A 189 -0.30 0.56 23.16
C MET A 189 -0.66 1.44 24.37
N VAL A 190 0.19 1.50 25.41
CA VAL A 190 -0.04 2.36 26.57
C VAL A 190 0.03 3.82 26.14
N GLY A 191 -1.09 4.52 26.26
CA GLY A 191 -1.22 5.94 25.91
C GLY A 191 -1.54 6.20 24.43
N VAL A 192 -1.54 5.18 23.57
CA VAL A 192 -1.98 5.31 22.18
C VAL A 192 -3.50 5.23 22.14
N THR A 193 -4.15 6.37 21.92
CA THR A 193 -5.58 6.43 21.61
C THR A 193 -5.75 6.94 20.18
N CYS A 194 -6.10 6.03 19.26
CA CYS A 194 -6.56 6.47 17.96
C CYS A 194 -7.99 7.01 18.11
N ALA A 195 -8.15 8.33 18.12
CA ALA A 195 -9.46 8.96 18.06
C ALA A 195 -10.22 8.42 16.81
N ASN A 196 -11.50 8.08 16.96
CA ASN A 196 -12.37 7.56 15.90
C ASN A 196 -12.12 6.11 15.42
N GLN A 197 -11.55 5.26 16.27
CA GLN A 197 -11.59 3.79 16.08
C GLN A 197 -13.03 3.27 16.06
N THR A 198 -13.61 3.17 14.87
CA THR A 198 -14.89 2.47 14.66
C THR A 198 -14.59 1.01 14.34
N ASN A 199 -14.51 0.18 15.38
CA ASN A 199 -14.25 -1.26 15.25
C ASN A 199 -15.41 -2.02 14.57
N ASN A 200 -16.60 -1.42 14.52
CA ASN A 200 -17.81 -2.00 13.95
C ASN A 200 -18.29 -1.16 12.74
N ASN A 201 -17.56 -1.23 11.63
CA ASN A 201 -18.11 -0.69 10.39
C ASN A 201 -19.21 -1.62 9.90
N LEU A 202 -20.46 -1.20 10.09
CA LEU A 202 -21.63 -1.91 9.58
C LEU A 202 -21.78 -1.61 8.10
N LEU A 203 -21.80 -2.65 7.29
CA LEU A 203 -22.19 -2.58 5.89
C LEU A 203 -23.67 -2.96 5.80
N ASN A 204 -24.53 -2.01 5.41
CA ASN A 204 -25.99 -2.19 5.35
C ASN A 204 -26.58 -2.71 6.69
N ASN A 205 -26.18 -2.10 7.82
CA ASN A 205 -26.56 -2.49 9.18
C ASN A 205 -26.12 -3.90 9.62
N ALA A 206 -25.23 -4.56 8.87
CA ALA A 206 -24.65 -5.86 9.23
C ALA A 206 -23.12 -5.77 9.37
N PRO A 207 -22.49 -6.56 10.24
CA PRO A 207 -21.03 -6.71 10.26
C PRO A 207 -20.48 -7.16 8.90
N LEU A 208 -19.26 -6.75 8.58
CA LEU A 208 -18.55 -7.13 7.35
C LEU A 208 -18.02 -8.57 7.44
N ASN A 209 -18.61 -9.51 6.72
CA ASN A 209 -18.09 -10.87 6.62
C ASN A 209 -16.97 -10.96 5.58
N CYS A 210 -15.96 -11.78 5.84
CA CYS A 210 -14.78 -11.94 5.00
C CYS A 210 -14.49 -13.43 4.76
N TYR A 211 -13.79 -13.74 3.68
CA TYR A 211 -13.15 -15.05 3.56
C TYR A 211 -11.92 -15.12 4.45
N GLU A 212 -11.68 -16.30 5.04
CA GLU A 212 -10.51 -16.60 5.85
C GLU A 212 -9.77 -17.82 5.31
N CYS A 213 -8.44 -17.70 5.24
CA CYS A 213 -7.52 -18.78 4.95
C CYS A 213 -6.10 -18.39 5.37
N THR A 214 -5.34 -19.40 5.74
CA THR A 214 -3.92 -19.34 6.08
C THR A 214 -3.06 -19.75 4.88
N PRO A 215 -1.75 -19.43 4.90
CA PRO A 215 -0.83 -19.87 3.85
C PRO A 215 -0.84 -21.37 3.58
N SER A 216 -1.10 -22.21 4.59
CA SER A 216 -1.15 -23.67 4.47
C SER A 216 -2.45 -24.17 3.83
N GLU A 217 -3.56 -23.47 3.99
CA GLU A 217 -4.84 -23.79 3.35
C GLU A 217 -4.84 -23.38 1.87
N GLY A 218 -4.03 -22.38 1.50
CA GLY A 218 -3.93 -21.88 0.13
C GLY A 218 -5.26 -21.27 -0.35
N ASP A 219 -5.81 -21.82 -1.44
CA ASP A 219 -7.08 -21.36 -2.01
C ASP A 219 -8.33 -21.89 -1.28
N ASN A 220 -8.16 -22.79 -0.30
CA ASN A 220 -9.28 -23.39 0.46
C ASN A 220 -9.82 -22.44 1.53
N CYS A 221 -10.25 -21.25 1.13
CA CYS A 221 -10.76 -20.23 2.03
C CYS A 221 -12.22 -20.47 2.39
N HIS A 222 -12.55 -20.28 3.67
CA HIS A 222 -13.88 -20.47 4.22
C HIS A 222 -14.51 -19.15 4.62
N GLU A 223 -15.83 -19.13 4.74
CA GLU A 223 -16.56 -17.95 5.20
C GLU A 223 -16.34 -17.73 6.70
N SER A 224 -16.00 -16.51 7.08
CA SER A 224 -15.85 -16.13 8.48
C SER A 224 -16.70 -14.91 8.81
N LYS A 225 -17.37 -15.00 9.96
CA LYS A 225 -18.05 -13.86 10.59
C LYS A 225 -17.01 -13.08 11.38
N CYS A 226 -16.37 -12.14 10.72
CA CYS A 226 -15.45 -11.24 11.39
C CYS A 226 -16.07 -9.87 11.65
N THR A 227 -15.96 -9.36 12.87
CA THR A 227 -16.42 -8.02 13.25
C THR A 227 -15.22 -7.06 13.26
N LYS A 228 -14.63 -6.81 12.09
CA LYS A 228 -13.56 -5.83 11.89
C LYS A 228 -13.85 -4.91 10.71
N LYS A 229 -13.09 -3.83 10.60
CA LYS A 229 -13.33 -2.75 9.64
C LYS A 229 -13.11 -3.13 8.17
N TYR A 230 -12.17 -4.02 7.89
CA TYR A 230 -11.74 -4.37 6.54
C TYR A 230 -11.64 -5.87 6.36
N CYS A 231 -11.92 -6.35 5.14
CA CYS A 231 -11.37 -7.62 4.68
C CYS A 231 -10.00 -7.37 4.04
N MET A 232 -9.02 -8.15 4.46
CA MET A 232 -7.66 -8.18 3.93
C MET A 232 -7.47 -9.42 3.04
N LYS A 233 -6.73 -9.22 1.95
CA LYS A 233 -6.11 -10.29 1.17
C LYS A 233 -4.63 -9.98 1.03
N GLN A 234 -3.78 -10.94 1.38
CA GLN A 234 -2.34 -10.88 1.18
C GLN A 234 -1.92 -12.08 0.33
N GLN A 235 -1.11 -11.85 -0.69
CA GLN A 235 -0.59 -12.89 -1.56
C GLN A 235 0.90 -12.68 -1.78
N VAL A 236 1.70 -13.71 -1.50
CA VAL A 236 3.14 -13.71 -1.77
C VAL A 236 3.39 -14.69 -2.90
N LYS A 237 3.76 -14.18 -4.08
CA LYS A 237 4.11 -15.00 -5.23
C LYS A 237 5.62 -15.22 -5.27
N LEU A 238 6.00 -16.49 -5.42
CA LEU A 238 7.36 -16.99 -5.58
C LEU A 238 7.46 -17.70 -6.94
N ASP A 239 8.66 -17.94 -7.44
CA ASP A 239 8.85 -18.56 -8.78
C ASP A 239 8.19 -19.95 -8.91
N GLY A 240 8.03 -20.68 -7.78
CA GLY A 240 7.42 -22.01 -7.74
C GLY A 240 5.96 -22.07 -7.24
N GLY A 241 5.32 -20.94 -6.94
CA GLY A 241 3.96 -20.95 -6.39
C GLY A 241 3.53 -19.64 -5.72
N PHE A 242 2.48 -19.71 -4.92
CA PHE A 242 2.03 -18.57 -4.12
C PHE A 242 1.61 -19.00 -2.72
N GLN A 243 1.71 -18.08 -1.77
CA GLN A 243 1.08 -18.16 -0.47
C GLN A 243 -0.05 -17.14 -0.42
N LEU A 244 -1.21 -17.56 0.08
CA LEU A 244 -2.40 -16.73 0.19
C LEU A 244 -2.84 -16.67 1.65
N THR A 245 -3.07 -15.46 2.14
CA THR A 245 -3.71 -15.21 3.42
C THR A 245 -4.92 -14.33 3.18
N LYS A 246 -6.07 -14.74 3.71
CA LYS A 246 -7.26 -13.89 3.78
C LYS A 246 -7.70 -13.80 5.22
N THR A 247 -8.02 -12.60 5.67
CA THR A 247 -8.51 -12.35 7.02
C THR A 247 -9.29 -11.05 7.02
N CYS A 248 -9.87 -10.70 8.15
CA CYS A 248 -10.31 -9.36 8.45
C CYS A 248 -9.29 -8.62 9.33
N THR A 249 -9.36 -7.29 9.32
CA THR A 249 -8.49 -6.43 10.13
C THR A 249 -9.12 -5.06 10.40
N ASN A 250 -8.70 -4.40 11.48
CA ASN A 250 -9.04 -3.00 11.77
C ASN A 250 -8.01 -2.00 11.22
N VAL A 251 -6.91 -2.49 10.61
CA VAL A 251 -5.82 -1.67 10.08
C VAL A 251 -5.74 -1.79 8.58
N ASN A 252 -5.69 -0.66 7.88
CA ASN A 252 -5.42 -0.54 6.46
C ASN A 252 -4.20 0.37 6.23
N VAL A 253 -3.04 -0.24 6.02
CA VAL A 253 -1.77 0.50 5.83
C VAL A 253 -1.74 1.32 4.54
N LEU A 254 -2.58 0.98 3.55
CA LEU A 254 -2.63 1.74 2.29
C LEU A 254 -3.28 3.11 2.47
N GLY A 255 -4.05 3.34 3.55
CA GLY A 255 -4.73 4.60 3.76
C GLY A 255 -5.75 4.92 2.66
N VAL A 256 -6.30 3.91 2.00
CA VAL A 256 -7.38 4.06 1.01
C VAL A 256 -8.18 2.77 0.97
N ASP A 257 -9.50 2.89 0.88
CA ASP A 257 -10.39 1.74 0.88
C ASP A 257 -10.50 1.08 -0.49
N ASN A 258 -10.74 -0.23 -0.51
CA ASN A 258 -11.01 -1.00 -1.72
C ASN A 258 -9.86 -0.93 -2.74
N ALA A 259 -8.64 -1.00 -2.23
CA ALA A 259 -7.42 -0.92 -3.03
C ALA A 259 -6.52 -2.13 -2.81
N CYS A 260 -5.67 -2.37 -3.81
CA CYS A 260 -4.60 -3.34 -3.77
C CYS A 260 -3.29 -2.66 -4.15
N GLN A 261 -2.19 -3.12 -3.57
CA GLN A 261 -0.86 -2.79 -4.01
C GLN A 261 -0.01 -4.04 -4.17
N THR A 262 0.89 -3.97 -5.13
CA THR A 262 1.83 -5.04 -5.43
C THR A 262 3.24 -4.49 -5.45
N PHE A 263 4.14 -5.14 -4.74
CA PHE A 263 5.54 -4.77 -4.62
C PHE A 263 6.41 -5.96 -5.00
N ASP A 264 7.47 -5.70 -5.75
CA ASP A 264 8.56 -6.66 -5.90
C ASP A 264 9.45 -6.54 -4.66
N VAL A 265 9.56 -7.62 -3.88
CA VAL A 265 10.37 -7.68 -2.67
C VAL A 265 11.50 -8.66 -2.91
N LEU A 266 12.74 -8.16 -2.78
CA LEU A 266 13.93 -8.98 -2.73
C LEU A 266 14.24 -9.30 -1.27
N THR A 267 14.08 -10.55 -0.87
CA THR A 267 14.51 -11.02 0.45
C THR A 267 15.82 -11.78 0.30
N ASN A 268 16.66 -11.76 1.34
CA ASN A 268 17.92 -12.48 1.35
C ASN A 268 18.03 -13.43 2.56
N PRO A 269 17.13 -14.43 2.68
CA PRO A 269 17.24 -15.40 3.76
C PRO A 269 18.53 -16.21 3.62
N GLY A 270 19.41 -16.11 4.63
CA GLY A 270 20.63 -16.92 4.70
C GLY A 270 21.66 -16.68 3.59
N GLY A 271 21.62 -15.52 2.91
CA GLY A 271 22.55 -15.19 1.82
C GLY A 271 22.07 -15.57 0.42
N VAL A 272 20.88 -16.17 0.28
CA VAL A 272 20.24 -16.43 -1.02
C VAL A 272 19.21 -15.34 -1.34
N ALA A 273 19.43 -14.63 -2.44
CA ALA A 273 18.48 -13.63 -2.94
C ALA A 273 17.24 -14.32 -3.54
N ILE A 274 16.08 -14.10 -2.94
CA ILE A 274 14.78 -14.60 -3.40
C ILE A 274 13.96 -13.42 -3.87
N LYS A 275 13.60 -13.41 -5.16
CA LYS A 275 12.63 -12.46 -5.69
C LYS A 275 11.23 -12.96 -5.38
N SER A 276 10.43 -12.11 -4.76
CA SER A 276 9.03 -12.38 -4.46
C SER A 276 8.18 -11.19 -4.91
N GLN A 277 6.93 -11.46 -5.23
CA GLN A 277 5.94 -10.41 -5.49
C GLN A 277 4.90 -10.45 -4.40
N TYR A 278 4.87 -9.40 -3.59
CA TYR A 278 3.95 -9.25 -2.46
C TYR A 278 2.76 -8.39 -2.90
N THR A 279 1.56 -8.92 -2.77
CA THR A 279 0.31 -8.18 -3.03
C THR A 279 -0.52 -8.09 -1.77
N GLN A 280 -1.00 -6.89 -1.43
CA GLN A 280 -1.87 -6.65 -0.29
C GLN A 280 -3.07 -5.82 -0.72
N CYS A 281 -4.25 -6.25 -0.30
CA CYS A 281 -5.51 -5.61 -0.60
C CYS A 281 -6.33 -5.40 0.67
N TYR A 282 -7.03 -4.28 0.72
CA TYR A 282 -8.00 -3.95 1.76
C TYR A 282 -9.31 -3.53 1.11
N CYS A 283 -10.42 -4.08 1.57
CA CYS A 283 -11.75 -3.75 1.06
C CYS A 283 -12.81 -3.77 2.16
N LYS A 284 -13.89 -3.03 1.95
CA LYS A 284 -15.06 -2.95 2.86
C LYS A 284 -16.37 -2.59 2.15
N ASP A 285 -16.37 -2.59 0.81
CA ASP A 285 -17.48 -2.17 -0.05
C ASP A 285 -18.62 -3.20 -0.13
N LYS A 286 -18.31 -4.49 0.03
CA LYS A 286 -19.27 -5.59 0.01
C LYS A 286 -18.90 -6.71 0.97
N GLN A 287 -19.91 -7.51 1.32
CA GLN A 287 -19.69 -8.78 2.02
C GLN A 287 -18.74 -9.66 1.19
N PHE A 288 -17.77 -10.27 1.86
CA PHE A 288 -16.78 -11.15 1.25
C PHE A 288 -15.97 -10.51 0.11
N CYS A 289 -15.69 -9.21 0.20
CA CYS A 289 -14.97 -8.45 -0.85
C CYS A 289 -13.54 -8.95 -1.13
N ASN A 290 -12.95 -9.75 -0.23
CA ASN A 290 -11.63 -10.37 -0.39
C ASN A 290 -11.66 -11.71 -1.17
N SER A 291 -12.75 -12.02 -1.88
CA SER A 291 -12.96 -13.27 -2.61
C SER A 291 -12.00 -13.51 -3.79
N GLY A 292 -11.46 -12.46 -4.42
CA GLY A 292 -10.64 -12.54 -5.66
C GLY A 292 -11.55 -12.67 -6.89
N ILE A 293 -11.45 -11.90 -7.96
CA ILE A 293 -10.32 -11.32 -8.70
C ILE A 293 -10.35 -9.78 -8.65
N SER A 294 -9.18 -9.12 -8.69
CA SER A 294 -9.10 -7.68 -8.90
C SER A 294 -9.72 -7.32 -10.26
N TYR A 295 -10.84 -6.59 -10.25
CA TYR A 295 -11.55 -6.19 -11.47
C TYR A 295 -10.66 -5.44 -12.47
N SER A 296 -9.56 -4.83 -12.01
CA SER A 296 -8.52 -4.24 -12.87
C SER A 296 -7.95 -5.24 -13.89
N VAL A 297 -7.69 -6.48 -13.48
CA VAL A 297 -7.13 -7.52 -14.36
C VAL A 297 -8.17 -8.00 -15.38
N ILE A 298 -9.43 -8.12 -14.97
CA ILE A 298 -10.54 -8.48 -15.86
C ILE A 298 -10.79 -7.36 -16.86
N PHE A 299 -10.82 -6.10 -16.42
CA PHE A 299 -11.05 -4.94 -17.27
C PHE A 299 -9.92 -4.73 -18.28
N SER A 300 -8.66 -4.89 -17.87
CA SER A 300 -7.51 -4.86 -18.78
C SER A 300 -7.60 -5.96 -19.85
N SER A 301 -7.97 -7.18 -19.44
CA SER A 301 -8.15 -8.30 -20.37
C SER A 301 -9.31 -8.07 -21.34
N PHE A 302 -10.43 -7.51 -20.87
CA PHE A 302 -11.58 -7.15 -21.69
C PHE A 302 -11.24 -6.05 -22.71
N MET A 303 -10.53 -5.01 -22.28
CA MET A 303 -10.07 -3.94 -23.18
C MET A 303 -9.13 -4.48 -24.26
N THR A 304 -8.20 -5.36 -23.89
CA THR A 304 -7.27 -5.96 -24.86
C THR A 304 -8.00 -6.82 -25.90
N LEU A 305 -9.03 -7.56 -25.48
CA LEU A 305 -9.88 -8.34 -26.39
C LEU A 305 -10.76 -7.44 -27.27
N PHE A 306 -11.34 -6.38 -26.71
CA PHE A 306 -12.17 -5.42 -27.43
C PHE A 306 -11.38 -4.64 -28.50
N PHE A 307 -10.15 -4.21 -28.17
CA PHE A 307 -9.26 -3.60 -29.15
C PHE A 307 -8.85 -4.60 -30.23
N ARG A 308 -8.56 -5.87 -29.90
CA ARG A 308 -8.28 -6.89 -30.93
C ARG A 308 -9.45 -7.14 -31.87
N SER A 309 -10.69 -7.12 -31.39
CA SER A 309 -11.88 -7.33 -32.24
C SER A 309 -12.24 -6.13 -33.11
N LEU A 310 -11.74 -4.92 -32.80
CA LEU A 310 -11.98 -3.72 -33.61
C LEU A 310 -10.95 -3.52 -34.73
N PHE A 311 -9.84 -4.25 -34.69
CA PHE A 311 -8.72 -4.17 -35.64
C PHE A 311 -8.55 -5.45 -36.49
N LEU A 312 -9.55 -6.32 -36.50
CA LEU A 312 -9.75 -7.45 -37.42
C LEU A 312 -10.97 -7.15 -38.30
#